data_AF-A0A8T4B8R3-F1
#
_entry.id   AF-A0A8T4B8R3-F1
#
_cell.length_a   1.000
_cell.length_b   1.000
_cell.length_c   1.000
_cell.angle_alpha   90.00
_cell.angle_beta   90.00
_cell.angle_gamma   90.00
#
_symmetry.space_group_name_H-M   'P 1'
#
loop_
_entity.id
_entity.type
_entity.pdbx_description
1 polymer ?
#
loop_
_entity_poly.entity_id
_entity_poly.type
_entity_poly.pdbx_seq_one_letter_code
_entity_poly.pdbx_strand_id
1 'polypeptide(L)'
;MLRDSHPDILNTVVQAQSIHILGSGMNSERPAHQAILDLNNAGWRLVPVHPRDAGGSIAGRAIRASIEDGIVPEIVVFFLAPERAKQAVQKLLFRFDRETMPLLWFQPGSEHEDVLEMLNEAGFPHIVDDCIVRFVKRHHLSASTPVTVDPWYRQIASEEGDGCSVWTVHRSHEAIHPPTTSLEWCGDLDDLRASQHTVARYIRSLVRVDETLEEAAVRLTLSQAQG
;
A
#
# COMPACT_ATOMS: atom_id res chain seq x y z
N MET A 1 5.47 -3.90 23.25
CA MET A 1 6.18 -2.74 22.67
C MET A 1 7.57 -3.19 22.25
N LEU A 2 7.87 -3.15 20.95
CA LEU A 2 9.24 -3.31 20.47
C LEU A 2 9.89 -1.91 20.53
N ARG A 3 11.01 -1.78 21.24
CA ARG A 3 11.83 -0.56 21.28
C ARG A 3 13.01 -0.70 20.34
N ASP A 4 13.57 0.41 19.87
CA ASP A 4 14.74 0.49 18.97
C ASP A 4 15.87 -0.52 19.26
N SER A 5 16.09 -0.87 20.53
CA SER A 5 17.12 -1.81 20.95
C SER A 5 16.77 -3.29 20.73
N HIS A 6 15.57 -3.62 20.23
CA HIS A 6 15.17 -5.01 19.99
C HIS A 6 15.78 -5.50 18.67
N PRO A 7 16.75 -6.44 18.69
CA PRO A 7 17.52 -6.83 17.51
C PRO A 7 16.64 -7.35 16.36
N ASP A 8 15.48 -7.92 16.70
CA ASP A 8 14.55 -8.46 15.69
C ASP A 8 13.85 -7.38 14.85
N ILE A 9 13.81 -6.11 15.28
CA ILE A 9 13.18 -5.04 14.46
C ILE A 9 13.98 -4.82 13.19
N LEU A 10 15.32 -4.77 13.27
CA LEU A 10 16.18 -4.55 12.11
C LEU A 10 15.94 -5.64 11.06
N ASN A 11 15.96 -6.90 11.51
CA ASN A 11 15.71 -8.03 10.62
C ASN A 11 14.27 -7.98 10.06
N THR A 12 13.27 -7.69 10.88
CA THR A 12 11.87 -7.58 10.43
C THR A 12 11.72 -6.52 9.33
N VAL A 13 12.31 -5.34 9.53
CA VAL A 13 12.26 -4.24 8.55
C VAL A 13 13.00 -4.60 7.27
N VAL A 14 14.18 -5.21 7.37
CA VAL A 14 14.98 -5.63 6.19
C VAL A 14 14.31 -6.76 5.40
N GLN A 15 13.66 -7.71 6.08
CA GLN A 15 13.02 -8.86 5.44
C GLN A 15 11.62 -8.56 4.88
N ALA A 16 10.97 -7.50 5.37
CA ALA A 16 9.67 -7.08 4.84
C ALA A 16 9.77 -6.81 3.33
N GLN A 17 8.88 -7.44 2.58
CA GLN A 17 8.63 -7.19 1.17
C GLN A 17 7.82 -5.92 0.97
N SER A 18 6.84 -5.63 1.85
CA SER A 18 5.95 -4.47 1.69
C SER A 18 5.78 -3.59 2.93
N ILE A 19 5.70 -2.28 2.68
CA ILE A 19 5.44 -1.24 3.68
C ILE A 19 4.23 -0.43 3.24
N HIS A 20 3.11 -0.59 3.93
CA HIS A 20 1.87 0.14 3.66
C HIS A 20 1.83 1.42 4.50
N ILE A 21 1.77 2.58 3.84
CA ILE A 21 1.87 3.90 4.49
C ILE A 21 0.50 4.57 4.49
N LEU A 22 -0.23 4.45 5.60
CA LEU A 22 -1.55 5.01 5.78
C LEU A 22 -1.46 6.51 6.04
N GLY A 23 -2.25 7.28 5.29
CA GLY A 23 -2.19 8.74 5.29
C GLY A 23 -1.31 9.34 4.19
N SER A 24 -0.67 8.49 3.37
CA SER A 24 0.18 8.93 2.26
C SER A 24 -0.65 9.23 1.01
N GLY A 25 -0.89 10.52 0.76
CA GLY A 25 -1.66 11.06 -0.36
C GLY A 25 -0.85 12.03 -1.23
N MET A 26 -1.50 12.77 -2.13
CA MET A 26 -0.88 13.63 -3.14
C MET A 26 -0.30 14.94 -2.60
N ASN A 27 -0.68 15.36 -1.38
CA ASN A 27 -0.18 16.60 -0.80
C ASN A 27 1.30 16.47 -0.39
N SER A 28 2.18 17.07 -1.19
CA SER A 28 3.65 17.02 -1.02
C SER A 28 4.16 17.69 0.26
N GLU A 29 3.37 18.56 0.90
CA GLU A 29 3.74 19.17 2.18
C GLU A 29 3.53 18.21 3.37
N ARG A 30 2.82 17.09 3.16
CA ARG A 30 2.54 16.13 4.24
C ARG A 30 3.72 15.17 4.43
N PRO A 31 4.14 14.92 5.70
CA PRO A 31 5.22 13.97 5.99
C PRO A 31 5.00 12.57 5.41
N ALA A 32 3.75 12.11 5.35
CA ALA A 32 3.40 10.81 4.77
C ALA A 32 3.69 10.70 3.27
N HIS A 33 3.55 11.80 2.52
CA HIS A 33 3.94 11.87 1.10
C HIS A 33 5.46 11.81 0.98
N GLN A 34 6.16 12.64 1.76
CA GLN A 34 7.62 12.69 1.76
C GLN A 34 8.25 11.35 2.17
N ALA A 35 7.60 10.59 3.06
CA ALA A 35 8.06 9.26 3.46
C ALA A 35 8.18 8.28 2.28
N ILE A 36 7.30 8.36 1.28
CA ILE A 36 7.41 7.54 0.06
C ILE A 36 8.67 7.93 -0.72
N LEU A 37 8.91 9.22 -0.90
CA LEU A 37 10.05 9.73 -1.65
C LEU A 37 11.38 9.40 -0.95
N ASP A 38 11.42 9.57 0.37
CA ASP A 38 12.59 9.33 1.20
C ASP A 38 13.00 7.86 1.25
N LEU A 39 12.03 6.94 1.14
CA LEU A 39 12.25 5.49 1.13
C LEU A 39 12.32 4.90 -0.29
N ASN A 40 12.11 5.71 -1.34
CA ASN A 40 11.92 5.24 -2.72
C ASN A 40 13.08 4.36 -3.21
N ASN A 41 14.31 4.74 -2.89
CA ASN A 41 15.52 4.05 -3.34
C ASN A 41 16.02 2.96 -2.37
N ALA A 42 15.28 2.72 -1.29
CA ALA A 42 15.69 1.76 -0.26
C ALA A 42 15.21 0.33 -0.56
N GLY A 43 14.53 0.10 -1.68
CA GLY A 43 14.26 -1.23 -2.24
C GLY A 43 12.93 -1.87 -1.82
N TRP A 44 12.23 -1.33 -0.83
CA TRP A 44 10.95 -1.88 -0.40
C TRP A 44 9.81 -1.59 -1.39
N ARG A 45 8.84 -2.51 -1.44
CA ARG A 45 7.53 -2.22 -2.04
C ARG A 45 6.74 -1.29 -1.13
N LEU A 46 6.81 0.01 -1.41
CA LEU A 46 6.02 1.00 -0.69
C LEU A 46 4.60 1.06 -1.26
N VAL A 47 3.59 1.03 -0.41
CA VAL A 47 2.17 1.09 -0.82
C VAL A 47 1.52 2.30 -0.15
N PRO A 48 1.37 3.44 -0.86
CA PRO A 48 0.68 4.59 -0.30
C PRO A 48 -0.82 4.33 -0.18
N VAL A 49 -1.40 4.66 0.98
CA VAL A 49 -2.83 4.45 1.26
C VAL A 49 -3.47 5.75 1.73
N HIS A 50 -4.37 6.31 0.92
CA HIS A 50 -5.13 7.52 1.23
C HIS A 50 -6.49 7.54 0.52
N PRO A 51 -7.63 7.43 1.24
CA PRO A 51 -8.96 7.26 0.65
C PRO A 51 -9.36 8.34 -0.37
N ARG A 52 -8.96 9.60 -0.14
CA ARG A 52 -9.38 10.73 -1.00
C ARG A 52 -8.52 10.90 -2.24
N ASP A 53 -7.29 10.39 -2.20
CA ASP A 53 -6.33 10.54 -3.29
C ASP A 53 -6.14 9.21 -4.05
N ALA A 54 -7.03 8.24 -3.80
CA ALA A 54 -6.95 6.93 -4.39
C ALA A 54 -7.03 7.00 -5.92
N GLY A 55 -6.27 6.14 -6.60
CA GLY A 55 -6.16 6.15 -8.05
C GLY A 55 -5.22 7.23 -8.60
N GLY A 56 -4.66 8.10 -7.75
CA GLY A 56 -3.47 8.90 -8.09
C GLY A 56 -2.17 8.12 -7.86
N SER A 57 -1.02 8.79 -7.97
CA SER A 57 0.29 8.16 -7.74
C SER A 57 1.33 9.03 -7.02
N ILE A 58 2.25 8.38 -6.32
CA ILE A 58 3.46 8.99 -5.73
C ILE A 58 4.67 8.20 -6.21
N ALA A 59 5.59 8.85 -6.94
CA ALA A 59 6.80 8.22 -7.47
C ALA A 59 6.54 6.86 -8.14
N GLY A 60 5.62 6.84 -9.12
CA GLY A 60 5.25 5.61 -9.87
C GLY A 60 4.36 4.61 -9.13
N ARG A 61 3.94 4.88 -7.88
CA ARG A 61 3.12 3.93 -7.09
C ARG A 61 1.68 4.39 -6.99
N ALA A 62 0.73 3.50 -7.25
CA ALA A 62 -0.69 3.75 -7.06
C ALA A 62 -1.02 4.10 -5.60
N ILE A 63 -1.72 5.20 -5.37
CA ILE A 63 -2.33 5.49 -4.08
C ILE A 63 -3.60 4.65 -3.96
N ARG A 64 -3.66 3.78 -2.96
CA ARG A 64 -4.82 2.93 -2.71
C ARG A 64 -5.79 3.57 -1.73
N ALA A 65 -7.07 3.26 -1.85
CA ALA A 65 -8.08 3.76 -0.93
C ALA A 65 -7.98 3.10 0.46
N SER A 66 -7.60 1.82 0.50
CA SER A 66 -7.45 1.02 1.71
C SER A 66 -6.55 -0.20 1.44
N ILE A 67 -6.20 -0.93 2.48
CA ILE A 67 -5.64 -2.28 2.35
C ILE A 67 -6.81 -3.21 2.08
N GLU A 68 -6.91 -3.79 0.89
CA GLU A 68 -8.04 -4.67 0.49
C GLU A 68 -7.93 -6.09 1.05
N ASP A 69 -9.03 -6.82 1.05
CA ASP A 69 -9.05 -8.25 1.39
C ASP A 69 -8.19 -9.07 0.42
N GLY A 70 -7.51 -10.08 0.97
CA GLY A 70 -6.50 -10.86 0.26
C GLY A 70 -5.10 -10.24 0.26
N ILE A 71 -4.96 -8.94 0.57
CA ILE A 71 -3.67 -8.30 0.76
C ILE A 71 -3.20 -8.53 2.21
N VAL A 72 -1.99 -9.08 2.35
CA VAL A 72 -1.34 -9.29 3.66
C VAL A 72 -0.16 -8.32 3.75
N PRO A 73 -0.31 -7.19 4.47
CA PRO A 73 0.81 -6.28 4.71
C PRO A 73 1.79 -6.91 5.71
N GLU A 74 3.08 -6.60 5.60
CA GLU A 74 4.08 -7.01 6.60
C GLU A 74 4.42 -5.86 7.56
N ILE A 75 4.47 -4.63 7.05
CA ILE A 75 4.60 -3.42 7.85
C ILE A 75 3.49 -2.45 7.50
N VAL A 76 2.84 -1.90 8.52
CA VAL A 76 1.83 -0.84 8.38
C VAL A 76 2.29 0.39 9.15
N VAL A 77 2.51 1.50 8.45
CA VAL A 77 2.96 2.77 9.02
C VAL A 77 1.78 3.76 9.10
N PHE A 78 1.53 4.29 10.30
CA PHE A 78 0.39 5.18 10.55
C PHE A 78 0.83 6.64 10.56
N PHE A 79 0.51 7.39 9.50
CA PHE A 79 0.50 8.86 9.50
C PHE A 79 -0.94 9.37 9.63
N LEU A 80 -1.64 8.89 10.65
CA LEU A 80 -3.04 9.18 10.91
C LEU A 80 -3.21 9.90 12.24
N ALA A 81 -4.28 10.68 12.37
CA ALA A 81 -4.71 11.15 13.69
C ALA A 81 -5.08 9.93 14.58
N PRO A 82 -4.89 9.99 15.90
CA PRO A 82 -5.07 8.86 16.82
C PRO A 82 -6.36 8.05 16.62
N GLU A 83 -7.51 8.72 16.50
CA GLU A 83 -8.80 8.05 16.26
C GLU A 83 -8.85 7.27 14.94
N ARG A 84 -8.22 7.80 13.88
CA ARG A 84 -8.14 7.12 12.59
C ARG A 84 -7.13 5.95 12.64
N ALA A 85 -6.04 6.08 13.40
CA ALA A 85 -5.13 4.98 13.65
C ALA A 85 -5.83 3.84 14.40
N LYS A 86 -6.61 4.15 15.45
CA LYS A 86 -7.45 3.18 16.17
C LYS A 86 -8.39 2.41 15.25
N GLN A 87 -9.12 3.12 14.39
CA GLN A 87 -10.02 2.48 13.42
C GLN A 87 -9.27 1.57 12.44
N ALA A 88 -8.09 1.99 11.98
CA ALA A 88 -7.26 1.17 11.10
C ALA A 88 -6.76 -0.10 11.80
N VAL A 89 -6.30 0.01 13.05
CA VAL A 89 -5.86 -1.14 13.86
C VAL A 89 -7.01 -2.12 14.11
N GLN A 90 -8.21 -1.62 14.44
CA GLN A 90 -9.40 -2.48 14.60
C GLN A 90 -9.71 -3.29 13.34
N LYS A 91 -9.58 -2.70 12.15
CA LYS A 91 -9.75 -3.41 10.88
C LYS A 91 -8.68 -4.49 10.67
N LEU A 92 -7.44 -4.23 11.07
CA LEU A 92 -6.37 -5.23 10.99
C LEU A 92 -6.61 -6.39 11.97
N LEU A 93 -7.02 -6.09 13.21
CA LEU A 93 -7.36 -7.10 14.23
C LEU A 93 -8.52 -8.02 13.81
N PHE A 94 -9.46 -7.51 13.01
CA PHE A 94 -10.53 -8.34 12.46
C PHE A 94 -10.04 -9.31 11.37
N ARG A 95 -8.91 -8.99 10.72
CA ARG A 95 -8.43 -9.69 9.53
C ARG A 95 -7.24 -10.61 9.77
N PHE A 96 -6.41 -10.30 10.76
CA PHE A 96 -5.15 -10.99 11.01
C PHE A 96 -5.12 -11.50 12.44
N ASP A 97 -4.66 -12.73 12.59
CA ASP A 97 -4.33 -13.30 13.89
C ASP A 97 -2.94 -12.84 14.36
N ARG A 98 -2.50 -13.35 15.50
CA ARG A 98 -1.21 -12.97 16.09
C ARG A 98 0.00 -13.38 15.25
N GLU A 99 -0.08 -14.49 14.51
CA GLU A 99 1.05 -15.01 13.73
C GLU A 99 1.21 -14.27 12.40
N THR A 100 0.12 -13.73 11.87
CA THR A 100 0.07 -13.03 10.59
C THR A 100 -0.08 -11.51 10.73
N MET A 101 -0.12 -10.98 11.95
CA MET A 101 -0.24 -9.55 12.20
C MET A 101 0.99 -8.80 11.66
N PRO A 102 0.82 -7.75 10.83
CA PRO A 102 1.92 -6.87 10.44
C PRO A 102 2.58 -6.20 11.64
N LEU A 103 3.84 -5.82 11.47
CA LEU A 103 4.48 -4.86 12.36
C LEU A 103 3.76 -3.50 12.24
N LEU A 104 3.16 -3.05 13.33
CA LEU A 104 2.43 -1.79 13.39
C LEU A 104 3.38 -0.65 13.80
N TRP A 105 3.60 0.32 12.90
CA TRP A 105 4.50 1.44 13.14
C TRP A 105 3.73 2.75 13.30
N PHE A 106 3.54 3.19 14.54
CA PHE A 106 2.91 4.47 14.84
C PHE A 106 3.95 5.58 14.72
N GLN A 107 3.71 6.51 13.80
CA GLN A 107 4.53 7.72 13.71
C GLN A 107 4.22 8.63 14.91
N PRO A 108 5.19 9.44 15.38
CA PRO A 108 4.96 10.38 16.47
C PRO A 108 3.71 11.24 16.25
N GLY A 109 2.77 11.16 17.19
CA GLY A 109 1.48 11.87 17.16
C GLY A 109 0.31 11.05 16.58
N SER A 110 0.52 9.80 16.20
CA SER A 110 -0.53 8.88 15.71
C SER A 110 -1.03 7.88 16.76
N GLU A 111 -0.42 7.89 17.94
CA GLU A 111 -0.67 6.94 19.03
C GLU A 111 -2.03 7.18 19.68
N HIS A 112 -2.70 6.08 20.07
CA HIS A 112 -3.88 6.12 20.91
C HIS A 112 -3.65 5.20 22.12
N GLU A 113 -3.80 5.72 23.33
CA GLU A 113 -3.43 5.04 24.58
C GLU A 113 -4.09 3.66 24.73
N ASP A 114 -5.43 3.59 24.68
CA ASP A 114 -6.16 2.32 24.77
C ASP A 114 -5.71 1.28 23.72
N VAL A 115 -5.32 1.74 22.53
CA VAL A 115 -4.88 0.86 21.45
C VAL A 115 -3.51 0.29 21.79
N LEU A 116 -2.59 1.11 22.28
CA LEU A 116 -1.26 0.67 22.67
C LEU A 116 -1.30 -0.28 23.87
N GLU A 117 -2.17 -0.01 24.86
CA GLU A 117 -2.39 -0.91 26.00
C GLU A 117 -2.86 -2.28 25.52
N MET A 118 -3.93 -2.32 24.71
CA MET A 118 -4.44 -3.56 24.11
C MET A 118 -3.37 -4.30 23.30
N LEU A 119 -2.60 -3.61 22.44
CA LEU A 119 -1.57 -4.25 21.63
C LEU A 119 -0.43 -4.82 22.49
N ASN A 120 -0.11 -4.17 23.61
CA ASN A 120 0.86 -4.67 24.59
C ASN A 120 0.36 -5.94 25.29
N GLU A 121 -0.87 -5.92 25.81
CA GLU A 121 -1.47 -7.06 26.51
C GLU A 121 -1.61 -8.28 25.59
N ALA A 122 -2.04 -8.07 24.35
CA ALA A 122 -2.20 -9.12 23.37
C ALA A 122 -0.86 -9.57 22.73
N GLY A 123 0.23 -8.86 23.01
CA GLY A 123 1.57 -9.18 22.48
C GLY A 123 1.67 -9.06 20.97
N PHE A 124 0.97 -8.09 20.37
CA PHE A 124 1.09 -7.76 18.95
C PHE A 124 2.31 -6.88 18.68
N PRO A 125 3.06 -7.13 17.59
CA PRO A 125 4.27 -6.38 17.28
C PRO A 125 3.94 -4.95 16.88
N HIS A 126 4.48 -3.98 17.63
CA HIS A 126 4.30 -2.56 17.34
C HIS A 126 5.47 -1.71 17.81
N ILE A 127 5.62 -0.56 17.15
CA ILE A 127 6.64 0.47 17.39
C ILE A 127 5.94 1.82 17.53
N VAL A 128 6.41 2.61 18.50
CA VAL A 128 5.99 3.99 18.78
C VAL A 128 7.25 4.83 19.02
N ASP A 129 7.10 6.16 19.14
CA ASP A 129 8.17 7.11 19.46
C ASP A 129 9.35 7.17 18.46
N ASP A 130 9.23 6.55 17.28
CA ASP A 130 10.21 6.68 16.21
C ASP A 130 9.56 6.81 14.83
N CYS A 131 10.28 7.45 13.92
CA CYS A 131 9.87 7.63 12.54
C CYS A 131 10.56 6.60 11.65
N ILE A 132 9.79 5.81 10.89
CA ILE A 132 10.34 4.77 9.98
C ILE A 132 11.47 5.29 9.08
N VAL A 133 11.35 6.51 8.55
CA VAL A 133 12.37 7.12 7.70
C VAL A 133 13.66 7.38 8.49
N ARG A 134 13.54 7.92 9.70
CA ARG A 134 14.68 8.18 10.58
C ARG A 134 15.32 6.87 11.03
N PHE A 135 14.53 5.86 11.36
CA PHE A 135 15.00 4.51 11.67
C PHE A 135 15.84 3.93 10.54
N VAL A 136 15.27 3.85 9.33
CA VAL A 136 15.94 3.34 8.14
C VAL A 136 17.25 4.07 7.86
N LYS A 137 17.24 5.41 7.88
CA LYS A 137 18.45 6.22 7.63
C LYS A 137 19.52 6.02 8.70
N ARG A 138 19.13 6.05 9.98
CA ARG A 138 20.05 5.87 11.13
C ARG A 138 20.73 4.50 11.10
N HIS A 139 20.00 3.46 10.68
CA HIS A 139 20.51 2.09 10.61
C HIS A 139 21.04 1.69 9.24
N HIS A 140 21.05 2.61 8.26
CA HIS A 140 21.51 2.37 6.87
C HIS A 140 20.83 1.16 6.23
N LEU A 141 19.52 0.99 6.47
CA LEU A 141 18.77 -0.18 6.02
C LEU A 141 18.35 -0.05 4.56
N SER A 142 18.29 -1.20 3.90
CA SER A 142 17.63 -1.41 2.62
C SER A 142 16.87 -2.74 2.66
N ALA A 143 15.88 -2.91 1.79
CA ALA A 143 15.20 -4.18 1.63
C ALA A 143 16.21 -5.28 1.25
N SER A 144 16.05 -6.46 1.85
CA SER A 144 16.82 -7.66 1.49
C SER A 144 16.54 -8.12 0.07
N THR A 145 15.31 -7.91 -0.41
CA THR A 145 14.86 -8.23 -1.75
C THR A 145 14.32 -6.96 -2.40
N PRO A 146 15.17 -6.17 -3.08
CA PRO A 146 14.73 -4.94 -3.74
C PRO A 146 13.71 -5.22 -4.85
N VAL A 147 12.64 -4.44 -4.91
CA VAL A 147 11.65 -4.51 -5.99
C VAL A 147 11.77 -3.34 -6.95
N THR A 148 11.39 -3.58 -8.21
CA THR A 148 11.23 -2.51 -9.20
C THR A 148 9.86 -1.86 -9.03
N VAL A 149 9.81 -0.55 -9.24
CA VAL A 149 8.58 0.21 -9.34
C VAL A 149 8.15 0.15 -10.81
N ASP A 150 6.89 -0.20 -11.07
CA ASP A 150 6.22 -0.33 -12.37
C ASP A 150 6.06 -1.76 -12.92
N PRO A 151 4.96 -2.02 -13.67
CA PRO A 151 3.77 -1.17 -13.86
C PRO A 151 2.77 -1.24 -12.70
N TRP A 152 1.87 -0.25 -12.64
CA TRP A 152 0.62 -0.33 -11.87
C TRP A 152 -0.60 -0.13 -12.76
N TYR A 153 -1.77 -0.52 -12.27
CA TYR A 153 -2.99 -0.58 -13.07
C TYR A 153 -4.15 0.10 -12.38
N ARG A 154 -5.11 0.57 -13.19
CA ARG A 154 -6.29 1.30 -12.72
C ARG A 154 -7.51 0.94 -13.56
N GLN A 155 -8.64 0.78 -12.90
CA GLN A 155 -9.95 0.75 -13.53
C GLN A 155 -10.82 1.89 -13.02
N ILE A 156 -11.45 2.62 -13.93
CA ILE A 156 -12.36 3.73 -13.63
C ILE A 156 -13.64 3.60 -14.43
N ALA A 157 -14.73 4.22 -13.97
CA ALA A 157 -15.91 4.39 -14.79
C ALA A 157 -15.60 5.30 -16.01
N SER A 158 -16.18 4.99 -17.16
CA SER A 158 -16.05 5.76 -18.40
C SER A 158 -16.50 7.22 -18.22
N GLU A 159 -15.80 8.14 -18.87
CA GLU A 159 -16.17 9.57 -18.89
C GLU A 159 -17.45 9.83 -19.70
N GLU A 160 -17.83 8.92 -20.60
CA GLU A 160 -19.02 9.05 -21.43
C GLU A 160 -20.33 8.77 -20.67
N GLY A 161 -20.24 8.21 -19.45
CA GLY A 161 -21.41 7.90 -18.63
C GLY A 161 -22.28 6.77 -19.19
N ASP A 162 -21.73 5.97 -20.10
CA ASP A 162 -22.35 4.82 -20.77
C ASP A 162 -22.46 3.57 -19.87
N GLY A 163 -21.87 3.62 -18.67
CA GLY A 163 -21.79 2.50 -17.74
C GLY A 163 -20.64 1.54 -18.02
N CYS A 164 -19.76 1.86 -18.96
CA CYS A 164 -18.54 1.11 -19.23
C CYS A 164 -17.42 1.44 -18.23
N SER A 165 -16.43 0.55 -18.15
CA SER A 165 -15.24 0.72 -17.32
C SER A 165 -14.00 0.78 -18.19
N VAL A 166 -13.05 1.65 -17.86
CA VAL A 166 -11.79 1.86 -18.57
C VAL A 166 -10.61 1.30 -17.77
N TRP A 167 -9.90 0.32 -18.32
CA TRP A 167 -8.68 -0.27 -17.75
C TRP A 167 -7.43 0.38 -18.33
N THR A 168 -6.54 0.88 -17.46
CA THR A 168 -5.28 1.54 -17.85
C THR A 168 -4.07 0.93 -17.15
N VAL A 169 -2.93 0.92 -17.84
CA VAL A 169 -1.62 0.53 -17.31
C VAL A 169 -0.73 1.77 -17.27
N HIS A 170 -0.11 2.02 -16.12
CA HIS A 170 0.77 3.15 -15.89
C HIS A 170 2.20 2.65 -15.64
N ARG A 171 3.16 3.28 -16.33
CA ARG A 171 4.61 2.96 -16.30
C ARG A 171 5.48 4.19 -16.08
N SER A 172 4.85 5.34 -15.87
CA SER A 172 5.56 6.60 -15.69
C SER A 172 5.75 6.85 -14.21
N HIS A 173 6.93 7.37 -13.87
CA HIS A 173 7.21 7.89 -12.53
C HIS A 173 6.58 9.28 -12.31
N GLU A 174 6.03 9.91 -13.36
CA GLU A 174 5.27 11.14 -13.24
C GLU A 174 4.04 10.97 -12.35
N ALA A 175 3.72 12.02 -11.60
CA ALA A 175 2.57 12.04 -10.72
C ALA A 175 1.27 11.98 -11.55
N ILE A 176 0.45 10.98 -11.27
CA ILE A 176 -0.87 10.82 -11.85
C ILE A 176 -1.88 11.30 -10.81
N HIS A 177 -2.79 12.18 -11.23
CA HIS A 177 -3.85 12.64 -10.34
C HIS A 177 -4.96 11.59 -10.21
N PRO A 178 -5.70 11.60 -9.08
CA PRO A 178 -6.92 10.81 -8.93
C PRO A 178 -7.89 11.06 -10.09
N PRO A 179 -8.67 10.04 -10.52
CA PRO A 179 -9.62 10.19 -11.61
C PRO A 179 -10.76 11.15 -11.24
N THR A 180 -11.34 11.77 -12.26
CA THR A 180 -12.55 12.61 -12.14
C THR A 180 -13.83 11.77 -12.06
N THR A 181 -13.80 10.57 -12.65
CA THR A 181 -14.85 9.56 -12.56
C THR A 181 -14.62 8.60 -11.39
N SER A 182 -15.59 7.71 -11.16
CA SER A 182 -15.51 6.74 -10.07
C SER A 182 -14.31 5.81 -10.24
N LEU A 183 -13.45 5.73 -9.22
CA LEU A 183 -12.39 4.73 -9.16
C LEU A 183 -13.01 3.38 -8.79
N GLU A 184 -12.83 2.39 -9.65
CA GLU A 184 -13.31 1.03 -9.40
C GLU A 184 -12.22 0.15 -8.80
N TRP A 185 -10.96 0.28 -9.27
CA TRP A 185 -9.84 -0.46 -8.70
C TRP A 185 -8.49 0.20 -9.05
N CYS A 186 -7.49 0.07 -8.17
CA CYS A 186 -6.10 0.34 -8.53
C CYS A 186 -5.13 -0.45 -7.65
N GLY A 187 -3.95 -0.74 -8.20
CA GLY A 187 -2.89 -1.45 -7.50
C GLY A 187 -1.76 -1.83 -8.45
N ASP A 188 -0.67 -2.32 -7.90
CA ASP A 188 0.43 -2.90 -8.69
C ASP A 188 0.18 -4.38 -9.02
N LEU A 189 1.20 -5.05 -9.57
CA LEU A 189 1.08 -6.45 -9.96
C LEU A 189 0.87 -7.40 -8.77
N ASP A 190 1.44 -7.11 -7.60
CA ASP A 190 1.21 -7.93 -6.40
C ASP A 190 -0.21 -7.75 -5.86
N ASP A 191 -0.73 -6.53 -5.92
CA ASP A 191 -2.14 -6.28 -5.62
C ASP A 191 -3.07 -6.99 -6.60
N LEU A 192 -2.74 -6.96 -7.90
CA LEU A 192 -3.51 -7.63 -8.93
C LEU A 192 -3.50 -9.16 -8.76
N ARG A 193 -2.40 -9.73 -8.23
CA ARG A 193 -2.32 -11.17 -7.92
C ARG A 193 -3.21 -11.54 -6.72
N ALA A 194 -3.17 -10.76 -5.65
CA ALA A 194 -3.69 -11.15 -4.35
C ALA A 194 -5.11 -10.61 -4.03
N SER A 195 -5.50 -9.45 -4.56
CA SER A 195 -6.76 -8.79 -4.23
C SER A 195 -7.97 -9.66 -4.54
N GLN A 196 -8.94 -9.69 -3.62
CA GLN A 196 -10.23 -10.34 -3.80
C GLN A 196 -11.27 -9.47 -4.51
N HIS A 197 -10.91 -8.24 -4.91
CA HIS A 197 -11.79 -7.35 -5.65
C HIS A 197 -12.24 -7.96 -6.98
N THR A 198 -13.49 -7.71 -7.38
CA THR A 198 -14.09 -8.29 -8.59
C THR A 198 -13.26 -8.00 -9.84
N VAL A 199 -12.76 -6.77 -9.99
CA VAL A 199 -11.89 -6.37 -11.11
C VAL A 199 -10.62 -7.21 -11.14
N ALA A 200 -9.90 -7.31 -10.02
CA ALA A 200 -8.65 -8.06 -9.97
C ALA A 200 -8.87 -9.56 -10.28
N ARG A 201 -9.95 -10.15 -9.74
CA ARG A 201 -10.36 -11.53 -10.05
C ARG A 201 -10.70 -11.71 -11.53
N TYR A 202 -11.41 -10.75 -12.12
CA TYR A 202 -11.79 -10.78 -13.52
C TYR A 202 -10.55 -10.73 -14.43
N ILE A 203 -9.62 -9.79 -14.19
CA ILE A 203 -8.36 -9.71 -14.95
C ILE A 203 -7.58 -11.02 -14.85
N ARG A 204 -7.46 -11.61 -13.65
CA ARG A 204 -6.79 -12.92 -13.48
C ARG A 204 -7.46 -14.05 -14.26
N SER A 205 -8.79 -14.01 -14.41
CA SER A 205 -9.53 -15.03 -15.18
C SER A 205 -9.36 -14.92 -16.70
N LEU A 206 -8.88 -13.77 -17.18
CA LEU A 206 -8.65 -13.49 -18.61
C LEU A 206 -7.23 -13.83 -19.09
N VAL A 207 -6.39 -14.34 -18.19
CA VAL A 207 -5.03 -14.79 -18.50
C VAL A 207 -5.08 -16.03 -19.39
N ARG A 208 -4.36 -16.00 -20.52
CA ARG A 208 -4.28 -17.12 -21.47
C ARG A 208 -3.21 -18.14 -21.03
N VAL A 209 -3.26 -19.34 -21.62
CA VAL A 209 -2.39 -20.48 -21.23
C VAL A 209 -0.89 -20.16 -21.33
N ASP A 210 -0.49 -19.33 -22.29
CA ASP A 210 0.91 -18.96 -22.54
C ASP A 210 1.18 -17.47 -22.26
N GLU A 211 0.49 -16.90 -21.28
CA GLU A 211 0.55 -15.48 -20.97
C GLU A 211 0.72 -15.25 -19.46
N THR A 212 1.60 -14.32 -19.09
CA THR A 212 1.73 -13.86 -17.70
C THR A 212 0.57 -12.93 -17.31
N LEU A 213 0.34 -12.77 -16.01
CA LEU A 213 -0.68 -11.82 -15.53
C LEU A 213 -0.38 -10.38 -15.97
N GLU A 214 0.90 -9.99 -16.04
CA GLU A 214 1.30 -8.66 -16.52
C GLU A 214 0.98 -8.51 -18.00
N GLU A 215 1.37 -9.48 -18.85
CA GLU A 215 1.04 -9.45 -20.28
C GLU A 215 -0.47 -9.38 -20.52
N ALA A 216 -1.26 -10.13 -19.74
CA ALA A 216 -2.72 -10.07 -19.80
C ALA A 216 -3.25 -8.67 -19.42
N ALA A 217 -2.78 -8.10 -18.30
CA ALA A 217 -3.17 -6.78 -17.86
C ALA A 217 -2.81 -5.69 -18.88
N VAL A 218 -1.72 -5.86 -19.61
CA VAL A 218 -1.29 -4.95 -20.69
C VAL A 218 -2.12 -5.14 -21.95
N ARG A 219 -2.38 -6.38 -22.38
CA ARG A 219 -3.22 -6.67 -23.53
C ARG A 219 -4.63 -6.11 -23.36
N LEU A 220 -5.16 -6.16 -22.14
CA LEU A 220 -6.55 -5.76 -21.85
C LEU A 220 -6.81 -4.26 -21.97
N THR A 221 -5.78 -3.41 -21.95
CA THR A 221 -5.94 -1.97 -22.24
C THR A 221 -6.29 -1.70 -23.70
N LEU A 222 -5.81 -2.55 -24.62
CA LEU A 222 -6.02 -2.37 -26.07
C LEU A 222 -7.39 -2.86 -26.54
N SER A 223 -7.99 -3.83 -25.83
CA SER A 223 -9.30 -4.39 -26.16
C SER A 223 -10.49 -3.47 -25.87
N GLN A 224 -10.32 -2.45 -25.04
CA GLN A 224 -11.41 -1.50 -24.73
C GLN A 224 -11.51 -0.33 -25.71
N ALA A 225 -10.60 -0.22 -26.69
CA ALA A 225 -10.70 0.74 -27.79
C ALA A 225 -11.54 0.23 -28.98
N GLN A 226 -12.13 -0.96 -28.89
CA GLN A 226 -12.91 -1.60 -29.96
C GLN A 226 -14.31 -2.08 -29.53
N GLY A 227 -14.82 -1.59 -28.39
CA GLY A 227 -16.16 -1.89 -27.87
C GLY A 227 -17.15 -0.79 -28.18
#